data_AF-A0A4U7ARG1-F1
#
_entry.id   AF-A0A4U7ARG1-F1
#
_cell.length_a   1.000
_cell.length_b   1.000
_cell.length_c   1.000
_cell.angle_alpha   90.00
_cell.angle_beta   90.00
_cell.angle_gamma   90.00
#
_symmetry.space_group_name_H-M   'P 1'
#
loop_
_entity.id
_entity.type
_entity.pdbx_description
1 polymer ?
#
loop_
_entity_poly.entity_id
_entity_poly.type
_entity_poly.pdbx_seq_one_letter_code
_entity_poly.pdbx_strand_id
1 'polypeptide(L)'
;MSQFLKLSLLSLAILAFAQERTKRCVVESNYAASNGTMDDSPAIQRAFAECGVDGVVEFCLGVDYNVLTPIKATNLSNVEISMMGNLHLPTNITAVQEIVNASGGNQQAGTLYWFWFAGPSIDYQSTSNVTTGWINSYGQEWWDTNPVNGTGAIARPHLLRFNTSNAVMSYYKSWKPIAWNTQLIGNNITVSNARIEATSNGGFPFNTDGFGVTGSNIIIQDSIINNGDDAIAVQSPSHNVTFRRNIVGYQSHGMSIGSLGQNQAVAADIQNILFDDNVATNILYGARFKSWIGGKGLAKNVTWSNIRMENVTQPILVTQTYVNQGSNQTQLVPGQVSGRPNNSSVIMEDFTFENISGSINSYNPGDGSCVTDPCWYNAGLPQLDGTQAIIVECNTNSSCSNFKFAGIEIWPQKSEPSSVICFNATAELNPELGFSCQNGTFIPLVL
;
A
#
# COMPACT_ATOMS: atom_id res chain seq x y z
N MET A 1 -40.15 0.51 -58.40
CA MET A 1 -39.67 1.55 -57.46
C MET A 1 -39.46 0.89 -56.11
N SER A 2 -38.26 1.08 -55.56
CA SER A 2 -37.58 0.24 -54.57
C SER A 2 -38.25 0.19 -53.18
N GLN A 3 -38.34 -1.02 -52.60
CA GLN A 3 -38.65 -1.27 -51.18
C GLN A 3 -37.44 -0.86 -50.32
N PHE A 4 -37.63 0.10 -49.41
CA PHE A 4 -36.67 0.37 -48.33
C PHE A 4 -37.17 -0.26 -47.03
N LEU A 5 -36.46 -1.31 -46.63
CA LEU A 5 -36.55 -1.99 -45.34
C LEU A 5 -35.92 -1.07 -44.27
N LYS A 6 -36.71 -0.53 -43.34
CA LYS A 6 -36.19 0.10 -42.11
C LYS A 6 -36.00 -0.99 -41.06
N LEU A 7 -34.77 -1.46 -40.88
CA LEU A 7 -34.37 -2.19 -39.68
C LEU A 7 -34.22 -1.18 -38.54
N SER A 8 -35.15 -1.21 -37.57
CA SER A 8 -34.97 -0.56 -36.28
C SER A 8 -34.17 -1.49 -35.36
N LEU A 9 -32.92 -1.12 -35.07
CA LEU A 9 -32.13 -1.71 -34.00
C LEU A 9 -32.77 -1.37 -32.65
N LEU A 10 -33.36 -2.36 -31.97
CA LEU A 10 -33.64 -2.26 -30.54
C LEU A 10 -32.32 -2.47 -29.79
N SER A 11 -31.78 -1.40 -29.24
CA SER A 11 -30.75 -1.46 -28.20
C SER A 11 -31.41 -1.97 -26.91
N LEU A 12 -31.17 -3.25 -26.58
CA LEU A 12 -31.50 -3.80 -25.26
C LEU A 12 -30.52 -3.20 -24.24
N ALA A 13 -30.97 -2.20 -23.48
CA ALA A 13 -30.31 -1.80 -22.25
C ALA A 13 -30.59 -2.89 -21.20
N ILE A 14 -29.61 -3.75 -20.94
CA ILE A 14 -29.64 -4.67 -19.81
C ILE A 14 -29.40 -3.81 -18.56
N LEU A 15 -30.49 -3.40 -17.91
CA LEU A 15 -30.45 -2.93 -16.53
C LEU A 15 -30.08 -4.12 -15.66
N ALA A 16 -28.81 -4.20 -15.26
CA ALA A 16 -28.39 -5.13 -14.22
C ALA A 16 -29.05 -4.70 -12.91
N PHE A 17 -30.12 -5.38 -12.51
CA PHE A 17 -30.66 -5.25 -11.17
C PHE A 17 -29.60 -5.79 -10.19
N ALA A 18 -29.13 -4.95 -9.26
CA ALA A 18 -28.33 -5.41 -8.14
C ALA A 18 -29.17 -6.41 -7.33
N GLN A 19 -28.68 -7.63 -7.16
CA GLN A 19 -29.36 -8.67 -6.41
C GLN A 19 -29.44 -8.26 -4.93
N GLU A 20 -30.65 -8.23 -4.36
CA GLU A 20 -30.86 -7.78 -2.97
C GLU A 20 -30.20 -8.72 -1.96
N ARG A 21 -29.56 -8.14 -0.93
CA ARG A 21 -29.05 -8.87 0.23
C ARG A 21 -30.20 -9.14 1.20
N THR A 22 -30.75 -10.35 1.14
CA THR A 22 -32.00 -10.69 1.85
C THR A 22 -31.79 -11.31 3.23
N LYS A 23 -30.58 -11.79 3.52
CA LYS A 23 -30.21 -12.41 4.80
C LYS A 23 -29.36 -11.48 5.65
N ARG A 24 -29.57 -11.49 6.97
CA ARG A 24 -28.79 -10.71 7.93
C ARG A 24 -28.40 -11.59 9.10
N CYS A 25 -27.11 -11.70 9.36
CA CYS A 25 -26.53 -12.46 10.44
C CYS A 25 -25.82 -11.50 11.38
N VAL A 26 -26.46 -11.21 12.52
CA VAL A 26 -25.86 -10.39 13.57
C VAL A 26 -24.86 -11.26 14.33
N VAL A 27 -23.62 -10.80 14.42
CA VAL A 27 -22.58 -11.48 15.19
C VAL A 27 -22.89 -11.30 16.68
N GLU A 28 -23.06 -12.41 17.38
CA GLU A 28 -23.15 -12.44 18.84
C GLU A 28 -21.80 -12.13 19.47
N SER A 29 -21.78 -11.26 20.48
CA SER A 29 -20.60 -10.95 21.29
C SER A 29 -20.78 -11.47 22.71
N ASN A 30 -19.76 -12.14 23.20
CA ASN A 30 -19.60 -12.52 24.59
C ASN A 30 -18.61 -11.62 25.33
N TYR A 31 -18.08 -10.57 24.69
CA TYR A 31 -17.10 -9.67 25.28
C TYR A 31 -17.57 -9.10 26.63
N ALA A 32 -18.71 -8.40 26.65
CA ALA A 32 -19.21 -7.80 27.88
C ALA A 32 -19.56 -8.84 28.95
N ALA A 33 -20.22 -9.95 28.56
CA ALA A 33 -20.62 -11.01 29.47
C ALA A 33 -19.43 -11.78 30.09
N SER A 34 -18.30 -11.83 29.39
CA SER A 34 -17.06 -12.47 29.84
C SER A 34 -16.04 -11.51 30.43
N ASN A 35 -16.40 -10.24 30.58
CA ASN A 35 -15.46 -9.18 30.98
C ASN A 35 -14.20 -9.14 30.08
N GLY A 36 -14.40 -9.30 28.77
CA GLY A 36 -13.38 -9.21 27.73
C GLY A 36 -12.48 -10.43 27.57
N THR A 37 -12.92 -11.63 27.99
CA THR A 37 -12.05 -12.83 28.01
C THR A 37 -12.44 -13.93 27.02
N MET A 38 -13.72 -14.05 26.63
CA MET A 38 -14.16 -15.08 25.69
C MET A 38 -13.81 -14.70 24.25
N ASP A 39 -13.59 -15.72 23.41
CA ASP A 39 -13.35 -15.59 21.96
C ASP A 39 -14.68 -15.60 21.18
N ASP A 40 -14.94 -14.54 20.42
CA ASP A 40 -16.12 -14.40 19.56
C ASP A 40 -15.87 -14.89 18.13
N SER A 41 -14.63 -15.26 17.78
CA SER A 41 -14.30 -15.80 16.45
C SER A 41 -15.20 -16.95 15.98
N PRO A 42 -15.63 -17.92 16.83
CA PRO A 42 -16.58 -18.95 16.40
C PRO A 42 -17.95 -18.38 15.99
N ALA A 43 -18.45 -17.34 16.65
CA ALA A 43 -19.70 -16.68 16.27
C ALA A 43 -19.55 -15.93 14.95
N ILE A 44 -18.42 -15.27 14.74
CA ILE A 44 -18.08 -14.61 13.47
C ILE A 44 -18.05 -15.60 12.31
N GLN A 45 -17.36 -16.74 12.48
CA GLN A 45 -17.29 -17.78 11.44
C GLN A 45 -18.66 -18.35 11.10
N ARG A 46 -19.54 -18.56 12.10
CA ARG A 46 -20.93 -18.99 11.86
C ARG A 46 -21.71 -17.95 11.04
N ALA A 47 -21.62 -16.68 11.40
CA ALA A 47 -22.32 -15.61 10.67
C ALA A 47 -21.88 -15.55 9.20
N PHE A 48 -20.57 -15.69 8.92
CA PHE A 48 -20.07 -15.77 7.54
C PHE A 48 -20.49 -17.06 6.81
N ALA A 49 -20.63 -18.18 7.50
CA ALA A 49 -21.11 -19.42 6.89
C ALA A 49 -22.61 -19.34 6.52
N GLU A 50 -23.41 -18.66 7.34
CA GLU A 50 -24.86 -18.53 7.16
C GLU A 50 -25.26 -17.42 6.17
N CYS A 51 -24.56 -16.28 6.21
CA CYS A 51 -24.80 -15.11 5.38
C CYS A 51 -23.72 -14.85 4.32
N GLY A 52 -22.93 -15.87 3.97
CA GLY A 52 -21.87 -15.77 2.96
C GLY A 52 -22.35 -15.59 1.52
N VAL A 53 -23.65 -15.66 1.25
CA VAL A 53 -24.24 -15.44 -0.08
C VAL A 53 -25.48 -14.56 0.06
N ASP A 54 -25.56 -13.48 -0.73
CA ASP A 54 -26.68 -12.53 -0.75
C ASP A 54 -27.08 -12.04 0.65
N GLY A 55 -26.08 -11.72 1.46
CA GLY A 55 -26.25 -11.53 2.90
C GLY A 55 -25.50 -10.34 3.48
N VAL A 56 -25.86 -10.00 4.71
CA VAL A 56 -25.18 -9.01 5.56
C VAL A 56 -24.66 -9.71 6.80
N VAL A 57 -23.36 -9.62 7.05
CA VAL A 57 -22.75 -10.00 8.32
C VAL A 57 -22.57 -8.72 9.13
N GLU A 58 -23.27 -8.62 10.26
CA GLU A 58 -23.38 -7.38 11.03
C GLU A 58 -22.66 -7.47 12.37
N PHE A 59 -21.71 -6.56 12.57
CA PHE A 59 -21.09 -6.25 13.86
C PHE A 59 -21.75 -4.98 14.39
N CYS A 60 -22.44 -5.09 15.53
CA CYS A 60 -23.31 -4.03 16.04
C CYS A 60 -22.54 -2.80 16.53
N LEU A 61 -23.13 -1.63 16.33
CA LEU A 61 -22.59 -0.36 16.84
C LEU A 61 -22.49 -0.39 18.37
N GLY A 62 -21.32 -0.02 18.91
CA GLY A 62 -21.09 0.03 20.35
C GLY A 62 -20.90 -1.35 21.00
N VAL A 63 -20.74 -2.41 20.21
CA VAL A 63 -20.39 -3.75 20.69
C VAL A 63 -18.92 -4.02 20.39
N ASP A 64 -18.21 -4.50 21.41
CA ASP A 64 -16.84 -5.00 21.30
C ASP A 64 -16.86 -6.51 21.06
N TYR A 65 -15.91 -7.00 20.26
CA TYR A 65 -15.77 -8.41 19.90
C TYR A 65 -14.32 -8.84 20.06
N ASN A 66 -14.08 -9.93 20.78
CA ASN A 66 -12.75 -10.53 20.81
C ASN A 66 -12.60 -11.49 19.63
N VAL A 67 -11.60 -11.26 18.77
CA VAL A 67 -11.33 -12.12 17.61
C VAL A 67 -10.00 -12.82 17.86
N LEU A 68 -10.00 -13.83 18.73
CA LEU A 68 -8.77 -14.45 19.24
C LEU A 68 -8.25 -15.57 18.34
N THR A 69 -9.06 -16.02 17.38
CA THR A 69 -8.64 -16.94 16.32
C THR A 69 -8.88 -16.35 14.92
N PRO A 70 -8.00 -16.60 13.94
CA PRO A 70 -8.13 -16.05 12.59
C PRO A 70 -9.46 -16.41 11.91
N ILE A 71 -10.01 -15.48 11.13
CA ILE A 71 -11.25 -15.63 10.39
C ILE A 71 -10.95 -15.83 8.91
N LYS A 72 -11.42 -16.93 8.35
CA LYS A 72 -11.31 -17.24 6.92
C LYS A 72 -12.70 -17.46 6.32
N ALA A 73 -13.14 -16.54 5.46
CA ALA A 73 -14.38 -16.65 4.71
C ALA A 73 -14.11 -16.36 3.23
N THR A 74 -13.88 -17.42 2.45
CA THR A 74 -13.39 -17.32 1.05
C THR A 74 -14.41 -17.71 -0.01
N ASN A 75 -15.62 -18.06 0.40
CA ASN A 75 -16.72 -18.44 -0.49
C ASN A 75 -17.84 -17.39 -0.45
N LEU A 76 -17.47 -16.11 -0.31
CA LEU A 76 -18.44 -15.03 -0.23
C LEU A 76 -18.97 -14.68 -1.63
N SER A 77 -20.23 -14.23 -1.73
CA SER A 77 -20.78 -13.72 -2.99
C SER A 77 -21.90 -12.73 -2.69
N ASN A 78 -21.77 -11.49 -3.15
CA ASN A 78 -22.74 -10.43 -2.88
C ASN A 78 -23.02 -10.26 -1.37
N VAL A 79 -21.95 -9.97 -0.60
CA VAL A 79 -22.00 -9.88 0.86
C VAL A 79 -21.65 -8.48 1.32
N GLU A 80 -22.37 -7.97 2.32
CA GLU A 80 -21.96 -6.80 3.09
C GLU A 80 -21.35 -7.24 4.42
N ILE A 81 -20.15 -6.75 4.71
CA ILE A 81 -19.56 -6.77 6.03
C ILE A 81 -19.86 -5.43 6.69
N SER A 82 -20.91 -5.38 7.51
CA SER A 82 -21.32 -4.18 8.25
C SER A 82 -20.54 -4.11 9.56
N MET A 83 -19.41 -3.41 9.57
CA MET A 83 -18.48 -3.31 10.70
C MET A 83 -18.74 -2.05 11.54
N MET A 84 -19.75 -2.08 12.41
CA MET A 84 -20.08 -0.94 13.27
C MET A 84 -19.49 -1.04 14.69
N GLY A 85 -19.18 -2.26 15.14
CA GLY A 85 -18.54 -2.54 16.44
C GLY A 85 -17.01 -2.43 16.41
N ASN A 86 -16.36 -2.70 17.54
CA ASN A 86 -14.89 -2.80 17.60
C ASN A 86 -14.46 -4.25 17.70
N LEU A 87 -13.35 -4.58 17.02
CA LEU A 87 -12.70 -5.87 17.12
C LEU A 87 -11.43 -5.74 17.96
N HIS A 88 -11.16 -6.72 18.81
CA HIS A 88 -9.98 -6.83 19.64
C HIS A 88 -9.22 -8.10 19.29
N LEU A 89 -7.99 -7.95 18.80
CA LEU A 89 -7.10 -9.08 18.53
C LEU A 89 -6.33 -9.50 19.80
N PRO A 90 -5.73 -10.70 19.85
CA PRO A 90 -4.92 -11.11 20.98
C PRO A 90 -3.74 -10.16 21.24
N THR A 91 -3.50 -9.86 22.50
CA THR A 91 -2.34 -9.10 22.95
C THR A 91 -1.13 -9.99 23.25
N ASN A 92 -1.33 -11.28 23.54
CA ASN A 92 -0.24 -12.20 23.83
C ASN A 92 0.52 -12.57 22.54
N ILE A 93 1.72 -12.00 22.38
CA ILE A 93 2.61 -12.23 21.24
C ILE A 93 2.89 -13.72 21.02
N THR A 94 3.26 -14.46 22.07
CA THR A 94 3.60 -15.89 21.96
C THR A 94 2.42 -16.71 21.43
N ALA A 95 1.21 -16.46 21.92
CA ALA A 95 0.02 -17.16 21.46
C ALA A 95 -0.26 -16.89 19.96
N VAL A 96 -0.08 -15.66 19.50
CA VAL A 96 -0.20 -15.31 18.08
C VAL A 96 0.89 -15.99 17.24
N GLN A 97 2.15 -16.01 17.72
CA GLN A 97 3.24 -16.68 17.03
C GLN A 97 3.00 -18.19 16.90
N GLU A 98 2.43 -18.84 17.92
CA GLU A 98 2.03 -20.25 17.84
C GLU A 98 1.00 -20.48 16.73
N ILE A 99 0.00 -19.61 16.60
CA ILE A 99 -1.01 -19.68 15.52
C ILE A 99 -0.35 -19.50 14.15
N VAL A 100 0.54 -18.50 13.99
CA VAL A 100 1.24 -18.23 12.72
C VAL A 100 2.15 -19.38 12.33
N ASN A 101 2.91 -19.94 13.29
CA ASN A 101 3.80 -21.07 13.04
C ASN A 101 3.02 -22.34 12.68
N ALA A 102 1.85 -22.56 13.29
CA ALA A 102 0.99 -23.70 12.98
C ALA A 102 0.37 -23.61 11.57
N SER A 103 0.21 -22.41 11.00
CA SER A 103 -0.38 -22.24 9.66
C SER A 103 0.58 -22.57 8.50
N GLY A 104 1.78 -23.08 8.80
CA GLY A 104 2.81 -23.37 7.79
C GLY A 104 3.40 -22.10 7.15
N GLY A 105 3.18 -20.93 7.77
CA GLY A 105 3.91 -19.72 7.39
C GLY A 105 5.38 -19.97 7.66
N ASN A 106 6.22 -19.89 6.63
CA ASN A 106 7.66 -19.84 6.85
C ASN A 106 7.92 -18.76 7.91
N GLN A 107 8.78 -19.05 8.88
CA GLN A 107 9.11 -18.17 10.02
C GLN A 107 9.73 -16.82 9.59
N GLN A 108 9.77 -16.56 8.28
CA GLN A 108 10.48 -15.49 7.59
C GLN A 108 9.61 -14.77 6.54
N ALA A 109 8.29 -15.01 6.50
CA ALA A 109 7.26 -14.13 5.89
C ALA A 109 5.90 -14.81 6.14
N GLY A 110 5.22 -14.40 7.20
CA GLY A 110 4.00 -15.04 7.67
C GLY A 110 2.91 -15.07 6.60
N THR A 111 2.53 -16.25 6.11
CA THR A 111 1.41 -16.40 5.16
C THR A 111 0.04 -16.35 5.83
N LEU A 112 0.00 -16.11 7.15
CA LEU A 112 -1.25 -15.96 7.90
C LEU A 112 -1.78 -14.53 7.78
N TYR A 113 -3.06 -14.44 7.42
CA TYR A 113 -3.87 -13.24 7.55
C TYR A 113 -4.87 -13.45 8.68
N TRP A 114 -5.02 -12.48 9.57
CA TRP A 114 -6.00 -12.57 10.66
C TRP A 114 -7.43 -12.59 10.12
N PHE A 115 -7.68 -11.81 9.07
CA PHE A 115 -8.92 -11.85 8.29
C PHE A 115 -8.59 -12.18 6.83
N TRP A 116 -9.21 -13.22 6.30
CA TRP A 116 -9.17 -13.54 4.88
C TRP A 116 -10.58 -13.61 4.33
N PHE A 117 -10.95 -12.55 3.60
CA PHE A 117 -12.21 -12.45 2.87
C PHE A 117 -11.97 -12.62 1.37
N ALA A 118 -12.69 -13.55 0.76
CA ALA A 118 -12.59 -13.76 -0.69
C ALA A 118 -13.92 -14.13 -1.34
N GLY A 119 -14.11 -13.68 -2.57
CA GLY A 119 -15.33 -13.86 -3.35
C GLY A 119 -15.79 -12.58 -4.06
N PRO A 120 -16.68 -12.64 -5.05
CA PRO A 120 -17.16 -11.46 -5.75
C PRO A 120 -18.11 -10.61 -4.90
N SER A 121 -18.14 -9.31 -5.18
CA SER A 121 -19.08 -8.32 -4.64
C SER A 121 -19.15 -8.32 -3.11
N ILE A 122 -17.99 -8.21 -2.46
CA ILE A 122 -17.90 -8.05 -1.00
C ILE A 122 -17.80 -6.56 -0.69
N ASP A 123 -18.84 -5.98 -0.11
CA ASP A 123 -18.75 -4.64 0.46
C ASP A 123 -18.28 -4.69 1.91
N TYR A 124 -17.47 -3.72 2.30
CA TYR A 124 -17.11 -3.47 3.68
C TYR A 124 -17.62 -2.08 4.05
N GLN A 125 -18.58 -2.01 4.96
CA GLN A 125 -19.16 -0.75 5.40
C GLN A 125 -18.94 -0.57 6.90
N SER A 126 -18.26 0.50 7.27
CA SER A 126 -18.14 0.92 8.67
C SER A 126 -18.75 2.32 8.87
N THR A 127 -18.43 2.93 10.00
CA THR A 127 -19.05 4.17 10.50
C THR A 127 -18.04 5.31 10.52
N SER A 128 -18.51 6.55 10.34
CA SER A 128 -17.67 7.75 10.51
C SER A 128 -17.39 8.07 11.99
N ASN A 129 -18.06 7.41 12.94
CA ASN A 129 -17.86 7.63 14.37
C ASN A 129 -16.42 7.28 14.78
N VAL A 130 -15.69 8.24 15.35
CA VAL A 130 -14.28 8.07 15.72
C VAL A 130 -14.03 7.07 16.86
N THR A 131 -15.05 6.63 17.60
CA THR A 131 -14.90 5.71 18.74
C THR A 131 -15.30 4.26 18.44
N THR A 132 -15.81 3.96 17.23
CA THR A 132 -16.31 2.63 16.86
C THR A 132 -15.87 2.21 15.46
N GLY A 133 -16.04 0.94 15.11
CA GLY A 133 -15.62 0.41 13.80
C GLY A 133 -14.12 0.10 13.72
N TRP A 134 -13.41 0.05 14.86
CA TRP A 134 -11.97 -0.16 14.90
C TRP A 134 -11.62 -1.63 14.94
N ILE A 135 -10.63 -2.03 14.14
CA ILE A 135 -9.87 -3.26 14.40
C ILE A 135 -8.65 -2.90 15.25
N ASN A 136 -8.68 -3.29 16.52
CA ASN A 136 -7.60 -3.06 17.49
C ASN A 136 -6.63 -4.24 17.47
N SER A 137 -5.49 -4.05 16.81
CA SER A 137 -4.48 -5.11 16.63
C SER A 137 -3.37 -5.11 17.69
N TYR A 138 -3.29 -4.07 18.52
CA TYR A 138 -2.35 -3.97 19.65
C TYR A 138 -0.86 -4.14 19.28
N GLY A 139 -0.44 -3.64 18.12
CA GLY A 139 0.91 -3.80 17.57
C GLY A 139 2.06 -3.17 18.37
N GLN A 140 1.80 -2.32 19.37
CA GLN A 140 2.87 -1.63 20.11
C GLN A 140 3.87 -2.61 20.74
N GLU A 141 3.36 -3.62 21.45
CA GLU A 141 4.22 -4.61 22.12
C GLU A 141 5.08 -5.37 21.11
N TRP A 142 4.54 -5.64 19.91
CA TRP A 142 5.30 -6.25 18.83
C TRP A 142 6.45 -5.36 18.36
N TRP A 143 6.17 -4.07 18.16
CA TRP A 143 7.18 -3.12 17.70
C TRP A 143 8.28 -2.90 18.73
N ASP A 144 7.94 -2.94 20.03
CA ASP A 144 8.89 -2.83 21.13
C ASP A 144 9.80 -4.07 21.23
N THR A 145 9.34 -5.24 20.79
CA THR A 145 10.13 -6.48 20.76
C THR A 145 11.03 -6.64 19.53
N ASN A 146 11.05 -5.66 18.64
CA ASN A 146 11.89 -5.73 17.44
C ASN A 146 13.38 -5.91 17.83
N PRO A 147 14.08 -6.88 17.22
CA PRO A 147 15.49 -7.06 17.53
C PRO A 147 16.30 -5.84 17.07
N VAL A 148 17.36 -5.52 17.80
CA VAL A 148 18.31 -4.47 17.41
C VAL A 148 18.85 -4.78 16.01
N ASN A 149 18.83 -3.80 15.11
CA ASN A 149 19.17 -3.94 13.69
C ASN A 149 18.31 -4.98 12.93
N GLY A 150 17.13 -5.30 13.47
CA GLY A 150 16.14 -6.17 12.84
C GLY A 150 15.04 -5.39 12.13
N THR A 151 14.41 -6.01 11.14
CA THR A 151 13.32 -5.42 10.34
C THR A 151 11.94 -5.90 10.79
N GLY A 152 11.79 -6.15 12.09
CA GLY A 152 10.57 -6.66 12.69
C GLY A 152 10.76 -7.95 13.49
N ALA A 153 9.88 -8.18 14.45
CA ALA A 153 9.76 -9.46 15.15
C ALA A 153 9.36 -10.60 14.19
N ILE A 154 9.72 -11.83 14.56
CA ILE A 154 9.39 -13.03 13.80
C ILE A 154 7.89 -13.37 13.90
N ALA A 155 7.37 -14.09 12.90
CA ALA A 155 6.02 -14.65 12.90
C ALA A 155 4.90 -13.62 13.18
N ARG A 156 5.03 -12.42 12.61
CA ARG A 156 3.97 -11.39 12.60
C ARG A 156 2.89 -11.78 11.58
N PRO A 157 1.59 -11.74 11.94
CA PRO A 157 0.51 -11.94 10.98
C PRO A 157 0.27 -10.68 10.13
N HIS A 158 -0.23 -10.87 8.91
CA HIS A 158 -0.89 -9.81 8.17
C HIS A 158 -2.30 -9.59 8.75
N LEU A 159 -2.83 -8.37 8.70
CA LEU A 159 -4.15 -8.09 9.24
C LEU A 159 -5.28 -8.57 8.32
N LEU A 160 -5.40 -8.02 7.11
CA LEU A 160 -6.53 -8.27 6.20
C LEU A 160 -6.06 -8.67 4.79
N ARG A 161 -6.56 -9.80 4.30
CA ARG A 161 -6.58 -10.14 2.87
C ARG A 161 -7.98 -9.95 2.32
N PHE A 162 -8.14 -8.99 1.43
CA PHE A 162 -9.41 -8.67 0.81
C PHE A 162 -9.33 -8.95 -0.70
N ASN A 163 -9.82 -10.12 -1.11
CA ASN A 163 -9.76 -10.59 -2.50
C ASN A 163 -11.16 -10.61 -3.13
N THR A 164 -11.52 -9.55 -3.85
CA THR A 164 -12.88 -9.37 -4.33
C THR A 164 -12.98 -8.62 -5.65
N SER A 165 -14.19 -8.49 -6.18
CA SER A 165 -14.47 -7.65 -7.33
C SER A 165 -15.79 -6.92 -7.19
N ASN A 166 -15.94 -5.76 -7.84
CA ASN A 166 -17.15 -4.94 -7.79
C ASN A 166 -17.56 -4.62 -6.35
N ALA A 167 -16.65 -3.99 -5.61
CA ALA A 167 -16.72 -3.85 -4.17
C ALA A 167 -16.46 -2.41 -3.71
N VAL A 168 -17.09 -2.04 -2.61
CA VAL A 168 -16.79 -0.80 -1.89
C VAL A 168 -16.30 -1.12 -0.47
N MET A 169 -15.23 -0.46 -0.05
CA MET A 169 -14.75 -0.45 1.33
C MET A 169 -14.81 0.98 1.87
N SER A 170 -15.79 1.25 2.73
CA SER A 170 -16.04 2.58 3.30
C SER A 170 -15.74 2.60 4.79
N TYR A 171 -14.99 3.62 5.22
CA TYR A 171 -14.68 3.88 6.63
C TYR A 171 -13.90 2.76 7.33
N TYR A 172 -13.12 1.95 6.61
CA TYR A 172 -12.23 0.96 7.21
C TYR A 172 -11.30 1.58 8.24
N LYS A 173 -11.27 1.08 9.48
CA LYS A 173 -10.37 1.59 10.53
C LYS A 173 -9.52 0.51 11.15
N SER A 174 -8.23 0.78 11.23
CA SER A 174 -7.24 -0.11 11.81
C SER A 174 -6.36 0.65 12.79
N TRP A 175 -6.29 0.14 14.03
CA TRP A 175 -5.53 0.72 15.12
C TRP A 175 -4.36 -0.17 15.50
N LYS A 176 -3.15 0.39 15.42
CA LYS A 176 -1.86 -0.26 15.72
C LYS A 176 -1.75 -1.66 15.09
N PRO A 177 -1.82 -1.81 13.75
CA PRO A 177 -1.60 -3.09 13.08
C PRO A 177 -0.23 -3.69 13.46
N ILE A 178 -0.14 -5.01 13.67
CA ILE A 178 1.10 -5.69 14.07
C ILE A 178 2.20 -5.55 12.99
N ALA A 179 1.80 -5.70 11.73
CA ALA A 179 2.62 -5.57 10.53
C ALA A 179 1.71 -5.12 9.36
N TRP A 180 1.83 -5.74 8.18
CA TRP A 180 1.06 -5.38 6.98
C TRP A 180 -0.44 -5.31 7.25
N ASN A 181 -1.05 -4.19 6.86
CA ASN A 181 -2.44 -3.91 7.17
C ASN A 181 -3.38 -4.61 6.19
N THR A 182 -3.46 -4.14 4.94
CA THR A 182 -4.44 -4.65 3.97
C THR A 182 -3.76 -5.08 2.68
N GLN A 183 -3.94 -6.34 2.30
CA GLN A 183 -3.67 -6.83 0.94
C GLN A 183 -4.98 -6.79 0.14
N LEU A 184 -5.05 -5.86 -0.82
CA LEU A 184 -6.20 -5.63 -1.68
C LEU A 184 -5.99 -6.28 -3.05
N ILE A 185 -6.82 -7.25 -3.38
CA ILE A 185 -6.70 -8.06 -4.61
C ILE A 185 -8.01 -8.04 -5.38
N GLY A 186 -7.93 -7.90 -6.70
CA GLY A 186 -9.04 -8.14 -7.62
C GLY A 186 -9.38 -6.92 -8.47
N ASN A 187 -10.66 -6.65 -8.73
CA ASN A 187 -11.01 -5.63 -9.73
C ASN A 187 -12.27 -4.82 -9.44
N ASN A 188 -12.32 -3.57 -9.90
CA ASN A 188 -13.43 -2.65 -9.65
C ASN A 188 -13.69 -2.49 -8.13
N ILE A 189 -12.67 -2.02 -7.40
CA ILE A 189 -12.74 -1.83 -5.95
C ILE A 189 -12.56 -0.36 -5.62
N THR A 190 -13.45 0.20 -4.80
CA THR A 190 -13.31 1.55 -4.27
C THR A 190 -13.16 1.53 -2.76
N VAL A 191 -12.02 2.01 -2.26
CA VAL A 191 -11.80 2.29 -0.83
C VAL A 191 -12.00 3.79 -0.59
N SER A 192 -12.78 4.16 0.42
CA SER A 192 -13.04 5.56 0.75
C SER A 192 -13.10 5.78 2.26
N ASN A 193 -12.57 6.92 2.72
CA ASN A 193 -12.60 7.33 4.12
C ASN A 193 -11.91 6.34 5.09
N ALA A 194 -10.91 5.59 4.63
CA ALA A 194 -10.18 4.66 5.50
C ALA A 194 -9.29 5.43 6.49
N ARG A 195 -9.05 4.82 7.65
CA ARG A 195 -8.15 5.35 8.69
C ARG A 195 -7.23 4.26 9.21
N ILE A 196 -5.94 4.39 8.95
CA ILE A 196 -4.90 3.48 9.45
C ILE A 196 -3.99 4.26 10.39
N GLU A 197 -3.86 3.78 11.62
CA GLU A 197 -3.11 4.44 12.69
C GLU A 197 -2.06 3.49 13.29
N ALA A 198 -0.88 3.46 12.70
CA ALA A 198 0.30 2.77 13.23
C ALA A 198 1.31 3.79 13.79
N THR A 199 0.86 4.66 14.68
CA THR A 199 1.72 5.59 15.42
C THR A 199 2.28 4.91 16.68
N SER A 200 3.60 4.96 16.85
CA SER A 200 4.30 4.32 17.98
C SER A 200 4.73 5.32 19.04
N ASN A 201 4.72 4.90 20.29
CA ASN A 201 5.31 5.58 21.44
C ASN A 201 6.55 4.84 22.01
N GLY A 202 7.09 3.89 21.25
CA GLY A 202 8.22 3.03 21.61
C GLY A 202 8.99 2.60 20.36
N GLY A 203 9.07 1.30 20.11
CA GLY A 203 9.74 0.71 18.94
C GLY A 203 9.08 1.07 17.61
N PHE A 204 9.87 1.11 16.53
CA PHE A 204 9.39 1.51 15.22
C PHE A 204 8.37 0.49 14.63
N PRO A 205 7.26 0.94 14.03
CA PRO A 205 6.23 0.07 13.45
C PRO A 205 6.63 -0.47 12.06
N PHE A 206 7.62 -1.35 12.02
CA PHE A 206 8.14 -1.96 10.78
C PHE A 206 7.04 -2.64 9.96
N ASN A 207 7.06 -2.41 8.63
CA ASN A 207 6.18 -3.07 7.65
C ASN A 207 4.69 -2.94 7.95
N THR A 208 4.27 -1.79 8.47
CA THR A 208 2.85 -1.48 8.71
C THR A 208 2.18 -0.92 7.47
N ASP A 209 2.46 -1.50 6.30
CA ASP A 209 1.97 -1.07 4.99
C ASP A 209 0.45 -0.88 5.03
N GLY A 210 -0.05 0.25 4.52
CA GLY A 210 -1.48 0.56 4.48
C GLY A 210 -2.23 -0.37 3.53
N PHE A 211 -1.98 -0.19 2.22
CA PHE A 211 -2.60 -1.00 1.17
C PHE A 211 -1.56 -1.59 0.21
N GLY A 212 -1.34 -2.91 0.27
CA GLY A 212 -0.67 -3.66 -0.79
C GLY A 212 -1.67 -4.02 -1.89
N VAL A 213 -1.49 -3.48 -3.10
CA VAL A 213 -2.48 -3.57 -4.18
C VAL A 213 -2.02 -4.51 -5.29
N THR A 214 -2.88 -5.42 -5.73
CA THR A 214 -2.67 -6.25 -6.93
C THR A 214 -4.00 -6.44 -7.65
N GLY A 215 -4.21 -5.75 -8.78
CA GLY A 215 -5.51 -5.79 -9.43
C GLY A 215 -5.78 -4.67 -10.42
N SER A 216 -7.05 -4.52 -10.82
CA SER A 216 -7.42 -3.55 -11.85
C SER A 216 -8.62 -2.68 -11.48
N ASN A 217 -8.63 -1.42 -11.92
CA ASN A 217 -9.71 -0.45 -11.64
C ASN A 217 -9.93 -0.31 -10.13
N ILE A 218 -8.87 0.08 -9.42
CA ILE A 218 -8.88 0.24 -7.96
C ILE A 218 -8.72 1.71 -7.63
N ILE A 219 -9.62 2.24 -6.81
CA ILE A 219 -9.57 3.62 -6.32
C ILE A 219 -9.43 3.59 -4.80
N ILE A 220 -8.45 4.30 -4.26
CA ILE A 220 -8.31 4.55 -2.82
C ILE A 220 -8.32 6.05 -2.61
N GLN A 221 -9.30 6.56 -1.86
CA GLN A 221 -9.50 7.99 -1.73
C GLN A 221 -9.95 8.45 -0.36
N ASP A 222 -9.76 9.75 -0.10
CA ASP A 222 -10.30 10.46 1.07
C ASP A 222 -9.87 9.81 2.41
N SER A 223 -8.70 9.18 2.46
CA SER A 223 -8.23 8.36 3.58
C SER A 223 -7.07 8.99 4.35
N ILE A 224 -6.91 8.60 5.61
CA ILE A 224 -5.79 9.00 6.48
C ILE A 224 -4.96 7.76 6.81
N ILE A 225 -3.68 7.77 6.45
CA ILE A 225 -2.78 6.64 6.61
C ILE A 225 -1.51 7.12 7.32
N ASN A 226 -1.44 6.85 8.62
CA ASN A 226 -0.26 7.08 9.44
C ASN A 226 0.39 5.73 9.73
N ASN A 227 1.59 5.50 9.21
CA ASN A 227 2.29 4.23 9.39
C ASN A 227 3.82 4.36 9.30
N GLY A 228 4.53 3.24 9.47
CA GLY A 228 5.99 3.16 9.36
C GLY A 228 6.50 2.48 8.09
N ASP A 229 5.68 2.34 7.06
CA ASP A 229 6.08 1.76 5.76
C ASP A 229 5.15 2.32 4.66
N ASP A 230 5.01 1.66 3.52
CA ASP A 230 4.23 2.13 2.37
C ASP A 230 2.77 2.46 2.74
N ALA A 231 2.29 3.67 2.44
CA ALA A 231 0.86 3.97 2.58
C ALA A 231 0.06 3.19 1.53
N ILE A 232 0.64 3.06 0.35
CA ILE A 232 0.20 2.17 -0.73
C ILE A 232 1.44 1.59 -1.42
N ALA A 233 1.41 0.28 -1.65
CA ALA A 233 2.39 -0.45 -2.45
C ALA A 233 1.69 -1.14 -3.63
N VAL A 234 1.76 -0.54 -4.81
CA VAL A 234 1.21 -1.13 -6.04
C VAL A 234 2.14 -2.23 -6.54
N GLN A 235 1.66 -3.47 -6.56
CA GLN A 235 2.40 -4.65 -7.00
C GLN A 235 1.92 -5.16 -8.35
N SER A 236 2.74 -5.97 -9.00
CA SER A 236 2.45 -6.55 -10.32
C SER A 236 1.64 -7.84 -10.20
N PRO A 237 0.66 -8.09 -11.10
CA PRO A 237 0.17 -7.17 -12.12
C PRO A 237 -0.86 -6.16 -11.55
N SER A 238 -0.83 -4.91 -12.02
CA SER A 238 -1.87 -3.93 -11.70
C SER A 238 -2.14 -2.92 -12.83
N HIS A 239 -3.41 -2.58 -13.05
CA HIS A 239 -3.85 -1.68 -14.11
C HIS A 239 -4.92 -0.71 -13.64
N ASN A 240 -4.85 0.57 -14.00
CA ASN A 240 -5.89 1.56 -13.66
C ASN A 240 -6.09 1.68 -12.13
N VAL A 241 -5.02 2.04 -11.43
CA VAL A 241 -5.06 2.29 -9.98
C VAL A 241 -5.02 3.79 -9.72
N THR A 242 -5.92 4.31 -8.90
CA THR A 242 -5.96 5.72 -8.50
C THR A 242 -5.88 5.84 -6.98
N PHE A 243 -4.92 6.61 -6.49
CA PHE A 243 -4.76 6.94 -5.08
C PHE A 243 -4.85 8.45 -4.91
N ARG A 244 -5.96 8.98 -4.38
CA ARG A 244 -6.20 10.43 -4.39
C ARG A 244 -6.85 11.02 -3.15
N ARG A 245 -6.57 12.29 -2.87
CA ARG A 245 -7.13 13.03 -1.71
C ARG A 245 -6.86 12.35 -0.38
N ASN A 246 -5.70 11.70 -0.25
CA ASN A 246 -5.31 11.03 0.99
C ASN A 246 -4.30 11.88 1.76
N ILE A 247 -4.26 11.68 3.08
CA ILE A 247 -3.22 12.19 3.96
C ILE A 247 -2.35 11.01 4.36
N VAL A 248 -1.05 11.12 4.08
CA VAL A 248 -0.03 10.12 4.40
C VAL A 248 0.95 10.73 5.39
N GLY A 249 1.20 10.05 6.51
CA GLY A 249 2.03 10.66 7.56
C GLY A 249 2.74 9.72 8.52
N TYR A 250 3.17 10.32 9.64
CA TYR A 250 3.95 9.74 10.74
C TYR A 250 5.41 9.44 10.42
N GLN A 251 5.68 8.33 9.73
CA GLN A 251 7.01 7.89 9.29
C GLN A 251 6.86 6.98 8.06
N SER A 252 5.83 7.24 7.25
CA SER A 252 5.46 6.39 6.11
C SER A 252 6.57 6.34 5.07
N HIS A 253 6.57 5.29 4.26
CA HIS A 253 7.38 5.20 3.04
C HIS A 253 6.62 5.67 1.79
N GLY A 254 5.47 6.31 1.99
CA GLY A 254 4.81 7.12 0.98
C GLY A 254 4.00 6.32 -0.03
N MET A 255 3.94 6.88 -1.23
CA MET A 255 3.13 6.39 -2.35
C MET A 255 4.00 5.61 -3.31
N SER A 256 4.02 4.28 -3.13
CA SER A 256 4.99 3.40 -3.77
C SER A 256 4.41 2.55 -4.89
N ILE A 257 5.19 2.38 -5.96
CA ILE A 257 5.07 1.27 -6.90
C ILE A 257 6.24 0.31 -6.67
N GLY A 258 5.93 -0.98 -6.54
CA GLY A 258 6.89 -2.06 -6.37
C GLY A 258 7.04 -2.58 -4.93
N SER A 259 8.07 -3.37 -4.64
CA SER A 259 9.22 -3.63 -5.52
C SER A 259 8.87 -4.53 -6.71
N LEU A 260 9.21 -4.11 -7.92
CA LEU A 260 8.94 -4.87 -9.15
C LEU A 260 10.16 -5.68 -9.61
N GLY A 261 9.93 -6.87 -10.17
CA GLY A 261 11.00 -7.68 -10.77
C GLY A 261 11.85 -8.47 -9.77
N GLN A 262 11.34 -8.75 -8.57
CA GLN A 262 12.05 -9.62 -7.62
C GLN A 262 12.26 -11.03 -8.21
N ASN A 263 11.22 -11.61 -8.80
CA ASN A 263 11.31 -12.88 -9.51
C ASN A 263 11.69 -12.64 -10.98
N GLN A 264 12.92 -12.96 -11.36
CA GLN A 264 13.45 -12.71 -12.71
C GLN A 264 12.78 -13.54 -13.81
N ALA A 265 12.03 -14.58 -13.45
CA ALA A 265 11.26 -15.40 -14.38
C ALA A 265 9.89 -14.77 -14.72
N VAL A 266 9.44 -13.78 -13.97
CA VAL A 266 8.12 -13.15 -14.14
C VAL A 266 8.32 -11.69 -14.54
N ALA A 267 7.82 -11.34 -15.72
CA ALA A 267 7.80 -9.96 -16.17
C ALA A 267 6.80 -9.15 -15.33
N ALA A 268 7.23 -7.98 -14.85
CA ALA A 268 6.32 -7.00 -14.25
C ALA A 268 5.37 -6.42 -15.30
N ASP A 269 4.15 -6.13 -14.90
CA ASP A 269 3.11 -5.49 -15.73
C ASP A 269 2.32 -4.50 -14.87
N ILE A 270 2.68 -3.23 -14.97
CA ILE A 270 2.05 -2.11 -14.27
C ILE A 270 1.66 -1.05 -15.28
N GLN A 271 0.38 -0.68 -15.36
CA GLN A 271 -0.04 0.38 -16.29
C GLN A 271 -1.13 1.28 -15.72
N ASN A 272 -1.12 2.56 -16.11
CA ASN A 272 -2.17 3.52 -15.78
C ASN A 272 -2.34 3.70 -14.27
N ILE A 273 -1.30 4.21 -13.61
CA ILE A 273 -1.30 4.45 -12.17
C ILE A 273 -1.31 5.96 -11.92
N LEU A 274 -2.26 6.43 -11.11
CA LEU A 274 -2.43 7.84 -10.80
C LEU A 274 -2.40 8.06 -9.28
N PHE A 275 -1.46 8.87 -8.82
CA PHE A 275 -1.46 9.44 -7.48
C PHE A 275 -1.80 10.93 -7.60
N ASP A 276 -2.94 11.37 -7.07
CA ASP A 276 -3.43 12.73 -7.30
C ASP A 276 -3.94 13.43 -6.03
N ASP A 277 -3.60 14.70 -5.83
CA ASP A 277 -4.13 15.55 -4.77
C ASP A 277 -3.89 15.00 -3.34
N ASN A 278 -2.72 14.41 -3.10
CA ASN A 278 -2.36 13.84 -1.80
C ASN A 278 -1.51 14.80 -0.96
N VAL A 279 -1.62 14.66 0.37
CA VAL A 279 -0.77 15.35 1.35
C VAL A 279 0.15 14.33 2.02
N ALA A 280 1.45 14.64 2.04
CA ALA A 280 2.49 13.83 2.65
C ALA A 280 3.18 14.63 3.75
N THR A 281 3.10 14.19 5.02
CA THR A 281 3.65 14.94 6.16
C THR A 281 4.46 14.06 7.11
N ASN A 282 5.72 14.42 7.37
CA ASN A 282 6.64 13.66 8.21
C ASN A 282 6.85 12.22 7.69
N ILE A 283 7.35 12.07 6.46
CA ILE A 283 7.49 10.74 5.84
C ILE A 283 8.87 10.56 5.21
N LEU A 284 9.30 9.31 5.02
CA LEU A 284 10.59 9.00 4.43
C LEU A 284 10.61 9.31 2.93
N TYR A 285 9.61 8.85 2.19
CA TYR A 285 9.50 9.06 0.74
C TYR A 285 8.17 9.69 0.37
N GLY A 286 8.17 10.63 -0.59
CA GLY A 286 6.94 11.18 -1.16
C GLY A 286 6.37 10.30 -2.28
N ALA A 287 6.85 10.53 -3.50
CA ALA A 287 6.61 9.69 -4.67
C ALA A 287 7.73 8.66 -4.80
N ARG A 288 7.38 7.36 -4.83
CA ARG A 288 8.38 6.28 -4.88
C ARG A 288 8.11 5.25 -5.96
N PHE A 289 9.12 4.96 -6.77
CA PHE A 289 9.16 3.79 -7.63
C PHE A 289 10.37 2.93 -7.25
N LYS A 290 10.16 1.63 -7.08
CA LYS A 290 11.22 0.66 -6.77
C LYS A 290 11.13 -0.57 -7.67
N SER A 291 12.20 -0.86 -8.41
CA SER A 291 12.37 -2.13 -9.12
C SER A 291 13.76 -2.69 -8.91
N TRP A 292 13.87 -4.01 -9.01
CA TRP A 292 15.12 -4.72 -8.79
C TRP A 292 16.02 -4.68 -10.02
N ILE A 293 17.35 -4.60 -9.80
CA ILE A 293 18.35 -4.94 -10.83
C ILE A 293 18.06 -6.34 -11.38
N GLY A 294 18.22 -6.52 -12.68
CA GLY A 294 17.96 -7.79 -13.35
C GLY A 294 16.48 -8.17 -13.42
N GLY A 295 15.58 -7.28 -12.97
CA GLY A 295 14.14 -7.37 -13.19
C GLY A 295 13.80 -7.20 -14.67
N LYS A 296 12.57 -7.57 -15.04
CA LYS A 296 12.06 -7.48 -16.42
C LYS A 296 10.59 -7.08 -16.40
N GLY A 297 10.08 -6.63 -17.53
CA GLY A 297 8.68 -6.23 -17.70
C GLY A 297 8.54 -4.74 -17.96
N LEU A 298 7.33 -4.22 -17.78
CA LEU A 298 6.93 -2.87 -18.12
C LEU A 298 6.17 -2.21 -16.97
N ALA A 299 6.55 -0.98 -16.65
CA ALA A 299 5.74 -0.01 -15.93
C ALA A 299 5.46 1.15 -16.89
N LYS A 300 4.19 1.46 -17.15
CA LYS A 300 3.81 2.43 -18.17
C LYS A 300 2.70 3.36 -17.72
N ASN A 301 2.75 4.62 -18.15
CA ASN A 301 1.71 5.62 -17.90
C ASN A 301 1.43 5.78 -16.40
N VAL A 302 2.41 6.34 -15.70
CA VAL A 302 2.37 6.54 -14.25
C VAL A 302 2.47 8.02 -13.95
N THR A 303 1.58 8.54 -13.12
CA THR A 303 1.53 9.96 -12.77
C THR A 303 1.47 10.14 -11.25
N TRP A 304 2.36 11.00 -10.72
CA TRP A 304 2.18 11.66 -9.43
C TRP A 304 1.88 13.14 -9.69
N SER A 305 0.67 13.58 -9.36
CA SER A 305 0.19 14.95 -9.59
C SER A 305 -0.36 15.61 -8.32
N ASN A 306 -0.18 16.93 -8.20
CA ASN A 306 -0.79 17.75 -7.15
C ASN A 306 -0.44 17.26 -5.72
N ILE A 307 0.83 16.95 -5.48
CA ILE A 307 1.29 16.40 -4.20
C ILE A 307 1.84 17.54 -3.32
N ARG A 308 1.30 17.66 -2.11
CA ARG A 308 1.75 18.63 -1.11
C ARG A 308 2.56 17.93 -0.03
N MET A 309 3.77 18.40 0.22
CA MET A 309 4.74 17.76 1.10
C MET A 309 5.13 18.65 2.28
N GLU A 310 5.28 18.05 3.44
CA GLU A 310 5.81 18.70 4.63
C GLU A 310 6.77 17.76 5.33
N ASN A 311 8.00 18.20 5.56
CA ASN A 311 8.99 17.42 6.31
C ASN A 311 9.21 16.01 5.70
N VAL A 312 9.48 15.93 4.40
CA VAL A 312 9.71 14.67 3.67
C VAL A 312 11.21 14.45 3.43
N THR A 313 11.75 13.29 3.78
CA THR A 313 13.21 13.04 3.67
C THR A 313 13.68 12.93 2.22
N GLN A 314 12.98 12.16 1.39
CA GLN A 314 13.26 11.98 -0.04
C GLN A 314 11.96 12.20 -0.84
N PRO A 315 11.69 13.43 -1.29
CA PRO A 315 10.42 13.79 -1.93
C PRO A 315 10.07 12.95 -3.16
N ILE A 316 11.01 12.77 -4.10
CA ILE A 316 10.82 11.95 -5.30
C ILE A 316 11.99 10.97 -5.41
N LEU A 317 11.69 9.67 -5.32
CA LEU A 317 12.65 8.59 -5.51
C LEU A 317 12.18 7.63 -6.60
N VAL A 318 12.96 7.52 -7.67
CA VAL A 318 12.85 6.46 -8.67
C VAL A 318 14.13 5.63 -8.60
N THR A 319 14.01 4.36 -8.24
CA THR A 319 15.16 3.45 -8.20
C THR A 319 14.89 2.14 -8.95
N GLN A 320 15.84 1.77 -9.80
CA GLN A 320 15.91 0.46 -10.46
C GLN A 320 17.01 -0.43 -9.90
N THR A 321 17.66 0.01 -8.82
CA THR A 321 18.74 -0.68 -8.12
C THR A 321 18.28 -1.26 -6.78
N TYR A 322 16.96 -1.41 -6.62
CA TYR A 322 16.37 -1.89 -5.38
C TYR A 322 16.91 -3.27 -4.99
N VAL A 323 17.33 -3.36 -3.75
CA VAL A 323 17.66 -4.61 -3.07
C VAL A 323 16.77 -4.72 -1.84
N ASN A 324 16.48 -5.95 -1.42
CA ASN A 324 15.72 -6.14 -0.20
C ASN A 324 16.52 -5.60 1.01
N GLN A 325 15.86 -4.71 1.76
CA GLN A 325 16.44 -3.93 2.85
C GLN A 325 16.36 -4.66 4.20
N GLY A 326 15.55 -5.72 4.26
CA GLY A 326 15.66 -6.71 5.33
C GLY A 326 16.87 -7.61 5.11
N SER A 327 17.30 -8.28 6.17
CA SER A 327 18.11 -9.50 6.02
C SER A 327 17.38 -10.50 5.09
N ASN A 328 17.94 -11.68 4.82
CA ASN A 328 17.27 -12.73 4.02
C ASN A 328 15.81 -13.07 4.48
N GLN A 329 15.36 -12.54 5.62
CA GLN A 329 14.07 -12.64 6.29
C GLN A 329 12.87 -11.90 5.66
N THR A 330 12.99 -11.14 4.56
CA THR A 330 11.81 -10.48 3.91
C THR A 330 11.67 -10.84 2.43
N GLN A 331 12.29 -11.94 2.00
CA GLN A 331 12.18 -12.42 0.62
C GLN A 331 10.80 -13.03 0.36
N LEU A 332 9.92 -12.29 -0.33
CA LEU A 332 8.55 -12.72 -0.62
C LEU A 332 8.45 -13.73 -1.78
N VAL A 333 9.48 -13.85 -2.63
CA VAL A 333 9.44 -14.70 -3.83
C VAL A 333 10.79 -15.39 -4.07
N PRO A 334 10.82 -16.66 -4.55
CA PRO A 334 12.05 -17.30 -5.01
C PRO A 334 12.74 -16.45 -6.10
N GLY A 335 14.01 -16.14 -5.89
CA GLY A 335 14.83 -15.38 -6.83
C GLY A 335 16.26 -15.20 -6.30
N GLN A 336 17.23 -15.01 -7.19
CA GLN A 336 18.59 -14.64 -6.78
C GLN A 336 18.53 -13.25 -6.13
N VAL A 337 19.14 -13.02 -4.97
CA VAL A 337 19.16 -11.68 -4.34
C VAL A 337 20.47 -10.94 -4.55
N SER A 338 21.55 -11.66 -4.87
CA SER A 338 22.88 -11.12 -5.18
C SER A 338 23.34 -11.59 -6.55
N GLY A 339 24.34 -10.92 -7.12
CA GLY A 339 24.93 -11.29 -8.42
C GLY A 339 23.97 -11.18 -9.60
N ARG A 340 22.90 -10.37 -9.48
CA ARG A 340 21.93 -10.17 -10.55
C ARG A 340 22.57 -9.46 -11.75
N PRO A 341 22.21 -9.80 -13.00
CA PRO A 341 22.73 -9.12 -14.18
C PRO A 341 22.40 -7.63 -14.15
N ASN A 342 23.44 -6.79 -14.16
CA ASN A 342 23.29 -5.34 -14.17
C ASN A 342 23.14 -4.77 -15.59
N ASN A 343 22.32 -5.41 -16.40
CA ASN A 343 22.05 -5.02 -17.80
C ASN A 343 20.57 -5.13 -18.18
N SER A 344 19.70 -5.36 -17.18
CA SER A 344 18.25 -5.37 -17.34
C SER A 344 17.58 -4.82 -16.09
N SER A 345 16.41 -4.23 -16.27
CA SER A 345 15.50 -3.73 -15.24
C SER A 345 14.09 -3.71 -15.81
N VAL A 346 13.09 -3.43 -14.97
CA VAL A 346 11.73 -3.14 -15.45
C VAL A 346 11.79 -1.89 -16.33
N ILE A 347 11.31 -1.98 -17.56
CA ILE A 347 11.25 -0.83 -18.47
C ILE A 347 10.19 0.14 -17.96
N MET A 348 10.52 1.43 -17.90
CA MET A 348 9.66 2.51 -17.47
C MET A 348 9.36 3.43 -18.65
N GLU A 349 8.09 3.58 -18.99
CA GLU A 349 7.64 4.45 -20.08
C GLU A 349 6.53 5.40 -19.59
N ASP A 350 6.55 6.65 -20.05
CA ASP A 350 5.48 7.63 -19.81
C ASP A 350 5.26 7.92 -18.30
N PHE A 351 6.30 8.43 -17.63
CA PHE A 351 6.24 8.81 -16.21
C PHE A 351 6.12 10.32 -16.06
N THR A 352 5.09 10.78 -15.34
CA THR A 352 4.84 12.21 -15.09
C THR A 352 4.87 12.52 -13.59
N PHE A 353 5.62 13.56 -13.24
CA PHE A 353 5.65 14.17 -11.91
C PHE A 353 5.26 15.64 -12.08
N GLU A 354 4.09 16.02 -11.59
CA GLU A 354 3.52 17.35 -11.86
C GLU A 354 2.95 18.01 -10.60
N ASN A 355 3.20 19.32 -10.44
CA ASN A 355 2.66 20.13 -9.34
C ASN A 355 2.97 19.50 -7.96
N ILE A 356 4.24 19.22 -7.71
CA ILE A 356 4.73 18.68 -6.44
C ILE A 356 5.44 19.79 -5.68
N SER A 357 4.96 20.12 -4.49
CA SER A 357 5.49 21.23 -3.70
C SER A 357 5.65 20.87 -2.23
N GLY A 358 6.62 21.48 -1.54
CA GLY A 358 6.78 21.27 -0.10
C GLY A 358 8.21 21.31 0.43
N SER A 359 8.36 20.88 1.69
CA SER A 359 9.64 20.94 2.41
C SER A 359 10.35 19.59 2.54
N ILE A 360 11.67 19.60 2.36
CA ILE A 360 12.55 18.46 2.67
C ILE A 360 12.87 18.46 4.17
N ASN A 361 12.80 17.30 4.82
CA ASN A 361 13.29 17.09 6.18
C ASN A 361 14.82 17.16 6.22
N SER A 362 15.37 18.36 6.18
CA SER A 362 16.82 18.58 6.13
C SER A 362 17.48 18.52 7.52
N TYR A 363 16.71 18.71 8.60
CA TYR A 363 17.27 18.77 9.95
C TYR A 363 17.39 17.39 10.60
N ASN A 364 16.43 16.49 10.35
CA ASN A 364 16.43 15.14 10.91
C ASN A 364 16.07 14.10 9.84
N PRO A 365 16.82 14.02 8.72
CA PRO A 365 16.46 13.16 7.60
C PRO A 365 16.41 11.68 8.01
N GLY A 366 15.38 10.98 7.54
CA GLY A 366 15.18 9.56 7.76
C GLY A 366 13.87 9.24 8.46
N ASP A 367 13.84 8.02 9.01
CA ASP A 367 12.80 7.51 9.89
C ASP A 367 13.42 6.46 10.84
N GLY A 368 12.59 5.83 11.69
CA GLY A 368 13.02 4.76 12.59
C GLY A 368 13.26 3.40 11.92
N SER A 369 13.21 3.29 10.59
CA SER A 369 13.44 2.04 9.85
C SER A 369 14.92 1.80 9.51
N CYS A 370 15.81 2.73 9.83
CA CYS A 370 17.24 2.58 9.61
C CYS A 370 17.86 1.51 10.53
N VAL A 371 18.31 0.41 9.93
CA VAL A 371 18.90 -0.75 10.63
C VAL A 371 20.30 -1.12 10.15
N THR A 372 20.90 -0.27 9.31
CA THR A 372 22.25 -0.45 8.73
C THR A 372 23.05 0.85 8.84
N ASP A 373 24.37 0.76 8.69
CA ASP A 373 25.26 1.93 8.60
C ASP A 373 26.16 1.84 7.34
N PRO A 374 26.00 2.73 6.34
CA PRO A 374 24.97 3.78 6.27
C PRO A 374 23.55 3.20 6.20
N CYS A 375 22.54 4.01 6.53
CA CYS A 375 21.13 3.62 6.42
C CYS A 375 20.81 3.06 5.04
N TRP A 376 20.01 2.00 4.97
CA TRP A 376 19.73 1.29 3.72
C TRP A 376 19.12 2.20 2.65
N TYR A 377 18.36 3.22 3.06
CA TYR A 377 17.76 4.20 2.15
C TYR A 377 18.75 5.24 1.60
N ASN A 378 20.00 5.21 2.08
CA ASN A 378 21.13 5.99 1.56
C ASN A 378 22.14 5.10 0.82
N ALA A 379 22.06 3.77 0.96
CA ALA A 379 23.04 2.86 0.42
C ALA A 379 23.04 2.87 -1.11
N GLY A 380 24.22 3.01 -1.72
CA GLY A 380 24.38 3.07 -3.18
C GLY A 380 24.19 4.47 -3.78
N LEU A 381 23.68 5.44 -3.01
CA LEU A 381 23.56 6.82 -3.45
C LEU A 381 24.83 7.63 -3.12
N PRO A 382 25.10 8.72 -3.86
CA PRO A 382 25.99 9.78 -3.40
C PRO A 382 25.61 10.26 -2.00
N GLN A 383 26.55 10.88 -1.29
CA GLN A 383 26.28 11.43 0.04
C GLN A 383 25.08 12.38 0.00
N LEU A 384 24.02 12.02 0.72
CA LEU A 384 22.82 12.85 0.85
C LEU A 384 23.05 13.88 1.95
N ASP A 385 22.81 15.15 1.63
CA ASP A 385 22.97 16.29 2.53
C ASP A 385 21.64 16.95 2.92
N GLY A 386 20.52 16.29 2.57
CA GLY A 386 19.18 16.77 2.87
C GLY A 386 18.69 17.88 1.92
N THR A 387 19.29 18.01 0.73
CA THR A 387 18.83 18.93 -0.33
C THR A 387 18.17 18.23 -1.52
N GLN A 388 18.24 16.90 -1.60
CA GLN A 388 17.81 16.15 -2.78
C GLN A 388 16.28 16.18 -2.94
N ALA A 389 15.78 16.99 -3.87
CA ALA A 389 14.37 17.04 -4.23
C ALA A 389 13.98 15.88 -5.16
N ILE A 390 14.90 15.48 -6.04
CA ILE A 390 14.68 14.44 -7.05
C ILE A 390 15.85 13.46 -7.04
N ILE A 391 15.56 12.17 -6.92
CA ILE A 391 16.52 11.08 -7.13
C ILE A 391 15.95 10.16 -8.21
N VAL A 392 16.61 10.07 -9.36
CA VAL A 392 16.23 9.20 -10.47
C VAL A 392 17.40 8.32 -10.87
N GLU A 393 17.28 7.02 -10.58
CA GLU A 393 18.27 6.01 -10.89
C GLU A 393 17.76 5.07 -11.98
N CYS A 394 17.94 5.45 -13.25
CA CYS A 394 17.70 4.56 -14.38
C CYS A 394 18.87 3.60 -14.53
N ASN A 395 18.60 2.29 -14.47
CA ASN A 395 19.65 1.28 -14.42
C ASN A 395 20.42 1.17 -15.73
N THR A 396 19.72 1.31 -16.85
CA THR A 396 20.31 1.30 -18.19
C THR A 396 19.97 2.59 -18.94
N ASN A 397 20.74 2.87 -19.99
CA ASN A 397 20.48 3.99 -20.92
C ASN A 397 19.20 3.83 -21.77
N SER A 398 18.40 2.78 -21.55
CA SER A 398 17.16 2.48 -22.25
C SER A 398 15.99 2.15 -21.31
N SER A 399 16.24 2.12 -20.01
CA SER A 399 15.29 1.64 -19.01
C SER A 399 14.22 2.66 -18.61
N CYS A 400 14.43 3.93 -18.96
CA CYS A 400 13.54 5.05 -18.67
C CYS A 400 13.34 5.89 -19.93
N SER A 401 12.09 6.00 -20.39
CA SER A 401 11.72 6.84 -21.53
C SER A 401 10.45 7.63 -21.26
N ASN A 402 10.38 8.81 -21.87
CA ASN A 402 9.29 9.76 -21.77
C ASN A 402 8.95 10.16 -20.32
N PHE A 403 9.97 10.47 -19.52
CA PHE A 403 9.81 11.05 -18.20
C PHE A 403 9.58 12.56 -18.31
N LYS A 404 8.70 13.09 -17.46
CA LYS A 404 8.35 14.51 -17.40
C LYS A 404 8.24 15.00 -15.97
N PHE A 405 8.93 16.10 -15.67
CA PHE A 405 8.85 16.80 -14.39
C PHE A 405 8.43 18.25 -14.63
N ALA A 406 7.30 18.67 -14.06
CA ALA A 406 6.75 20.01 -14.23
C ALA A 406 6.18 20.55 -12.92
N GLY A 407 6.34 21.84 -12.64
CA GLY A 407 5.82 22.45 -11.41
C GLY A 407 6.39 21.81 -10.13
N ILE A 408 7.68 21.50 -10.11
CA ILE A 408 8.36 20.95 -8.93
C ILE A 408 8.89 22.11 -8.08
N GLU A 409 8.24 22.35 -6.94
CA GLU A 409 8.54 23.43 -6.01
C GLU A 409 8.88 22.85 -4.62
N ILE A 410 10.00 22.16 -4.54
CA ILE A 410 10.49 21.56 -3.30
C ILE A 410 11.62 22.42 -2.74
N TRP A 411 11.62 22.66 -1.43
CA TRP A 411 12.67 23.43 -0.74
C TRP A 411 13.23 22.68 0.49
N PRO A 412 14.55 22.67 0.70
CA PRO A 412 15.15 22.16 1.92
C PRO A 412 14.78 23.06 3.10
N GLN A 413 14.47 22.48 4.26
CA GLN A 413 14.22 23.25 5.49
C GLN A 413 15.42 24.14 5.86
N LYS A 414 16.63 23.69 5.56
CA LYS A 414 17.88 24.44 5.79
C LYS A 414 18.10 25.61 4.83
N SER A 415 17.13 25.93 3.97
CA SER A 415 17.14 27.09 3.05
C SER A 415 18.30 27.11 2.05
N GLU A 416 18.90 25.96 1.78
CA GLU A 416 19.84 25.76 0.67
C GLU A 416 19.06 25.50 -0.63
N PRO A 417 19.68 25.67 -1.81
CA PRO A 417 19.06 25.25 -3.06
C PRO A 417 18.76 23.75 -3.06
N SER A 418 17.58 23.37 -3.57
CA SER A 418 17.27 21.96 -3.86
C SER A 418 18.24 21.38 -4.88
N SER A 419 18.50 20.09 -4.78
CA SER A 419 19.43 19.36 -5.66
C SER A 419 18.77 18.11 -6.27
N VAL A 420 19.39 17.59 -7.31
CA VAL A 420 19.01 16.37 -8.01
C VAL A 420 20.15 15.38 -8.02
N ILE A 421 19.81 14.10 -7.91
CA ILE A 421 20.66 12.98 -8.29
C ILE A 421 20.00 12.29 -9.49
N CYS A 422 20.69 12.23 -10.63
CA CYS A 422 20.11 11.68 -11.85
C CYS A 422 21.12 10.79 -12.59
N PHE A 423 20.71 9.56 -12.86
CA PHE A 423 21.49 8.58 -13.61
C PHE A 423 20.70 8.12 -14.84
N ASN A 424 21.35 8.17 -16.01
CA ASN A 424 20.91 7.56 -17.28
C ASN A 424 19.51 7.95 -17.81
N ALA A 425 18.82 8.96 -17.26
CA ALA A 425 17.64 9.55 -17.88
C ALA A 425 18.08 10.51 -19.01
N THR A 426 18.50 9.93 -20.14
CA THR A 426 19.09 10.68 -21.26
C THR A 426 18.06 11.60 -21.91
N ALA A 427 18.52 12.74 -22.45
CA ALA A 427 17.67 13.69 -23.16
C ALA A 427 17.05 13.10 -24.45
N GLU A 428 17.72 12.14 -25.09
CA GLU A 428 17.20 11.45 -26.28
C GLU A 428 15.92 10.66 -25.96
N LEU A 429 15.90 9.95 -24.82
CA LEU A 429 14.73 9.18 -24.39
C LEU A 429 13.72 10.02 -23.61
N ASN A 430 14.14 11.15 -23.05
CA ASN A 430 13.34 12.00 -22.17
C ASN A 430 13.42 13.46 -22.63
N PRO A 431 12.93 13.79 -23.84
CA PRO A 431 13.03 15.14 -24.39
C PRO A 431 12.25 16.19 -23.58
N GLU A 432 11.24 15.76 -22.81
CA GLU A 432 10.43 16.60 -21.91
C GLU A 432 10.80 16.43 -20.42
N LEU A 433 12.03 16.00 -20.09
CA LEU A 433 12.42 15.70 -18.71
C LEU A 433 12.16 16.86 -17.72
N GLY A 434 12.23 18.12 -18.18
CA GLY A 434 11.96 19.30 -17.36
C GLY A 434 13.16 19.81 -16.56
N PHE A 435 14.29 19.11 -16.60
CA PHE A 435 15.58 19.57 -16.07
C PHE A 435 16.74 18.84 -16.80
N SER A 436 17.97 19.29 -16.60
CA SER A 436 19.15 18.55 -17.11
C SER A 436 19.49 17.40 -16.16
N CYS A 437 19.52 16.16 -16.65
CA CYS A 437 19.92 14.99 -15.87
C CYS A 437 21.41 15.05 -15.51
N GLN A 438 21.74 15.77 -14.43
CA GLN A 438 23.08 15.94 -13.88
C GLN A 438 22.97 16.08 -12.36
N ASN A 439 23.92 15.50 -11.63
CA ASN A 439 23.96 15.66 -10.18
C ASN A 439 24.33 17.10 -9.81
N GLY A 440 23.58 17.72 -8.92
CA GLY A 440 23.82 19.09 -8.48
C GLY A 440 22.53 19.86 -8.24
N THR A 441 22.61 21.19 -8.23
CA THR A 441 21.45 22.06 -8.00
C THR A 441 20.32 21.78 -9.01
N PHE A 442 19.11 21.62 -8.51
CA PHE A 442 17.91 21.50 -9.34
C PHE A 442 17.62 22.83 -10.02
N ILE A 443 17.65 22.83 -11.35
CA ILE A 443 17.30 23.98 -12.17
C ILE A 443 16.22 23.51 -13.14
N PRO A 444 14.94 23.89 -12.94
CA PRO A 444 13.90 23.57 -13.89
C PRO A 444 14.17 24.27 -15.22
N LEU A 445 14.00 23.54 -16.32
CA LEU A 445 13.96 24.13 -17.64
C LEU A 445 12.60 24.80 -17.82
N VAL A 446 12.60 26.04 -18.30
CA VAL A 446 11.37 26.70 -18.76
C VAL A 446 10.95 25.96 -20.03
N LEU A 447 9.99 25.06 -19.90
CA LEU A 447 9.39 24.32 -21.01
C LEU A 447 8.15 25.04 -21.55
#